data_AF-A0A1V3L5V3-F1
#
_entry.id   AF-A0A1V3L5V3-F1
#
_cell.length_a   1.000
_cell.length_b   1.000
_cell.length_c   1.000
_cell.angle_alpha   90.00
_cell.angle_beta   90.00
_cell.angle_gamma   90.00
#
_symmetry.space_group_name_H-M   'P 1'
#
loop_
_entity.id
_entity.type
_entity.pdbx_description
1 polymer ?
#
loop_
_entity_poly.entity_id
_entity_poly.type
_entity_poly.pdbx_seq_one_letter_code
_entity_poly.pdbx_strand_id
1 'polypeptide(L)'
;MKKQISTLSVIALAAFSIWQYFSESKTASKPSQSSTSISSSQTNKSAVKNKDVFADYDVIMRDDPIGQNANAPVDYYMLALSWSPGFCDSQYEKYGDQLPSSAQYQCGMNRSFGWVVHGLWPQNAKARSVADHPRFCQGDLPALPKSVIEPYLTLSPGAKLLQGEWEKHGSCAFGSAEQYFAKELELFSALRLPKENLSRRELFRWMKQHNPQLKNAYLGASRNELFICYNKQWQVIDCQK
;
A
#
# COMPACT_ATOMS: atom_id res chain seq x y z
N MET A 1 62.02 -18.67 8.82
CA MET A 1 61.97 -19.43 10.08
C MET A 1 60.61 -19.22 10.73
N LYS A 2 59.89 -20.31 11.01
CA LYS A 2 58.54 -20.37 11.59
C LYS A 2 58.56 -20.04 13.08
N LYS A 3 57.48 -19.43 13.62
CA LYS A 3 56.54 -20.11 14.54
C LYS A 3 55.44 -19.16 15.04
N GLN A 4 54.20 -19.58 14.81
CA GLN A 4 53.00 -19.12 15.50
C GLN A 4 52.97 -19.67 16.93
N ILE A 5 52.29 -18.97 17.85
CA ILE A 5 51.85 -19.53 19.13
C ILE A 5 50.34 -19.35 19.23
N SER A 6 49.68 -20.49 19.32
CA SER A 6 48.28 -20.73 19.60
C SER A 6 48.17 -21.22 21.05
N THR A 7 47.17 -20.76 21.80
CA THR A 7 46.71 -21.46 23.01
C THR A 7 45.19 -21.35 23.11
N LEU A 8 44.54 -22.48 22.86
CA LEU A 8 43.18 -22.83 23.24
C LEU A 8 43.16 -23.48 24.64
N SER A 9 42.00 -23.40 25.29
CA SER A 9 41.36 -24.39 26.20
C SER A 9 41.09 -23.91 27.63
N VAL A 10 39.81 -23.62 27.96
CA VAL A 10 38.80 -24.49 28.64
C VAL A 10 39.03 -24.63 30.15
N ILE A 11 38.16 -24.01 30.96
CA ILE A 11 37.70 -24.57 32.25
C ILE A 11 36.22 -24.25 32.40
N ALA A 12 35.40 -25.29 32.55
CA ALA A 12 34.00 -25.24 32.90
C ALA A 12 33.78 -25.91 34.28
N LEU A 13 32.69 -25.49 34.93
CA LEU A 13 31.93 -26.15 36.02
C LEU A 13 32.37 -25.89 37.48
N ALA A 14 31.47 -25.20 38.20
CA ALA A 14 30.98 -25.66 39.51
C ALA A 14 29.56 -25.12 39.73
N ALA A 15 28.61 -26.02 39.99
CA ALA A 15 27.23 -25.76 40.38
C ALA A 15 26.94 -26.41 41.76
N PHE A 16 25.85 -25.97 42.41
CA PHE A 16 25.28 -26.37 43.71
C PHE A 16 25.99 -25.73 44.93
N SER A 17 25.34 -25.00 45.86
CA SER A 17 24.00 -25.07 46.46
C SER A 17 23.68 -23.67 47.07
N ILE A 18 22.45 -23.20 47.24
CA ILE A 18 21.65 -23.40 48.46
C ILE A 18 20.20 -22.97 48.16
N TRP A 19 19.32 -23.92 48.40
CA TRP A 19 17.88 -23.83 48.54
C TRP A 19 17.60 -23.32 49.97
N GLN A 20 17.01 -22.14 50.13
CA GLN A 20 16.15 -21.72 51.25
C GLN A 20 15.96 -20.20 51.24
N TYR A 21 14.97 -19.71 50.50
CA TYR A 21 14.30 -18.46 50.86
C TYR A 21 12.87 -18.49 50.31
N PHE A 22 12.01 -19.23 51.00
CA PHE A 22 10.56 -19.23 50.82
C PHE A 22 9.93 -19.26 52.21
N SER A 23 9.38 -18.14 52.67
CA SER A 23 8.04 -18.09 53.29
C SER A 23 7.70 -16.65 53.69
N GLU A 24 6.40 -16.38 53.82
CA GLU A 24 5.73 -15.15 54.28
C GLU A 24 5.69 -14.02 53.23
N SER A 25 4.59 -13.86 52.49
CA SER A 25 3.30 -13.42 53.02
C SER A 25 2.08 -14.10 52.37
N LYS A 26 1.26 -14.77 53.19
CA LYS A 26 -0.13 -15.14 52.85
C LYS A 26 -1.07 -14.00 53.27
N THR A 27 -1.81 -13.45 52.31
CA THR A 27 -3.17 -12.95 52.54
C THR A 27 -4.01 -13.36 51.34
N ALA A 28 -4.95 -14.26 51.60
CA ALA A 28 -5.85 -14.85 50.63
C ALA A 28 -7.11 -14.00 50.47
N SER A 29 -7.45 -13.64 49.24
CA SER A 29 -8.80 -13.25 48.84
C SER A 29 -9.14 -13.91 47.50
N LYS A 30 -10.14 -14.79 47.54
CA LYS A 30 -10.74 -15.56 46.45
C LYS A 30 -11.48 -14.62 45.46
N PRO A 31 -11.53 -14.93 44.17
CA PRO A 31 -12.82 -15.36 43.58
C PRO A 31 -12.63 -16.50 42.56
N SER A 32 -13.31 -17.63 42.74
CA SER A 32 -14.57 -17.99 42.08
C SER A 32 -14.49 -17.98 40.56
N GLN A 33 -14.11 -19.14 40.00
CA GLN A 33 -14.34 -19.49 38.60
C GLN A 33 -15.84 -19.46 38.32
N SER A 34 -16.28 -18.56 37.44
CA SER A 34 -17.53 -18.70 36.69
C SER A 34 -17.14 -18.95 35.24
N SER A 35 -17.31 -20.20 34.83
CA SER A 35 -17.26 -20.65 33.45
C SER A 35 -18.41 -20.02 32.68
N THR A 36 -18.14 -18.93 31.98
CA THR A 36 -19.01 -18.40 30.94
C THR A 36 -18.31 -18.60 29.60
N SER A 37 -18.74 -19.64 28.89
CA SER A 37 -18.42 -19.86 27.48
C SER A 37 -18.98 -18.71 26.65
N ILE A 38 -18.19 -17.66 26.45
CA ILE A 38 -18.51 -16.61 25.47
C ILE A 38 -18.09 -17.15 24.11
N SER A 39 -19.07 -17.67 23.39
CA SER A 39 -19.00 -17.93 21.96
C SER A 39 -18.66 -16.61 21.25
N SER A 40 -17.41 -16.46 20.84
CA SER A 40 -16.94 -15.32 20.05
C SER A 40 -17.41 -15.47 18.60
N SER A 41 -18.71 -15.34 18.36
CA SER A 41 -19.22 -14.97 17.04
C SER A 41 -19.08 -13.45 16.89
N GLN A 42 -17.84 -12.97 16.77
CA GLN A 42 -17.61 -11.64 16.22
C GLN A 42 -17.91 -11.72 14.73
N THR A 43 -19.14 -11.40 14.38
CA THR A 43 -19.50 -11.05 13.02
C THR A 43 -18.71 -9.79 12.67
N ASN A 44 -17.64 -9.96 11.89
CA ASN A 44 -16.96 -8.86 11.21
C ASN A 44 -18.00 -8.15 10.33
N LYS A 45 -18.69 -7.17 10.89
CA LYS A 45 -19.54 -6.25 10.13
C LYS A 45 -18.59 -5.40 9.30
N SER A 46 -18.45 -5.75 8.03
CA SER A 46 -17.78 -4.94 7.01
C SER A 46 -18.26 -3.48 7.12
N ALA A 47 -17.32 -2.55 7.18
CA ALA A 47 -17.59 -1.11 7.20
C ALA A 47 -18.17 -0.64 5.84
N VAL A 48 -17.97 -1.44 4.80
CA VAL A 48 -18.52 -1.22 3.46
C VAL A 48 -19.93 -1.80 3.38
N LYS A 49 -20.93 -0.91 3.37
CA LYS A 49 -22.35 -1.30 3.30
C LYS A 49 -22.77 -1.82 1.91
N ASN A 50 -22.12 -1.36 0.84
CA ASN A 50 -22.39 -1.83 -0.52
C ASN A 50 -21.56 -3.07 -0.84
N LYS A 51 -22.20 -4.23 -0.97
CA LYS A 51 -21.52 -5.50 -1.28
C LYS A 51 -20.96 -5.56 -2.70
N ASP A 52 -21.50 -4.77 -3.62
CA ASP A 52 -21.13 -4.77 -5.03
C ASP A 52 -19.71 -4.23 -5.26
N VAL A 53 -19.14 -3.54 -4.28
CA VAL A 53 -17.72 -3.13 -4.25
C VAL A 53 -16.80 -4.33 -4.40
N PHE A 54 -17.21 -5.49 -3.88
CA PHE A 54 -16.45 -6.74 -3.94
C PHE A 54 -17.09 -7.75 -4.91
N ALA A 55 -17.93 -7.31 -5.84
CA ALA A 55 -18.44 -8.16 -6.91
C ALA A 55 -17.38 -8.24 -8.03
N ASP A 56 -16.76 -9.41 -8.18
CA ASP A 56 -15.79 -9.72 -9.25
C ASP A 56 -14.67 -8.68 -9.41
N TYR A 57 -13.85 -8.57 -8.36
CA TYR A 57 -12.71 -7.66 -8.32
C TYR A 57 -11.39 -8.31 -8.71
N ASP A 58 -11.44 -9.59 -9.11
CA ASP A 58 -10.27 -10.26 -9.64
C ASP A 58 -9.86 -9.59 -10.95
N VAL A 59 -8.55 -9.54 -11.20
CA VAL A 59 -8.02 -9.08 -12.47
C VAL A 59 -7.41 -10.28 -13.17
N ILE A 60 -7.54 -10.32 -14.49
CA ILE A 60 -6.98 -11.40 -15.29
C ILE A 60 -5.82 -10.79 -16.06
N MET A 61 -4.57 -11.17 -15.72
CA MET A 61 -3.36 -10.62 -16.34
C MET A 61 -3.40 -10.72 -17.88
N ARG A 62 -3.96 -11.81 -18.43
CA ARG A 62 -4.07 -12.04 -19.88
C ARG A 62 -4.85 -10.94 -20.61
N ASP A 63 -5.73 -10.23 -19.92
CA ASP A 63 -6.57 -9.19 -20.53
C ASP A 63 -5.87 -7.81 -20.54
N ASP A 64 -4.69 -7.68 -19.92
CA ASP A 64 -3.87 -6.47 -20.03
C ASP A 64 -3.21 -6.38 -21.42
N PRO A 65 -3.40 -5.27 -22.17
CA PRO A 65 -2.92 -5.15 -23.54
C PRO A 65 -1.40 -4.99 -23.67
N ILE A 66 -0.68 -4.76 -22.57
CA ILE A 66 0.78 -4.60 -22.54
C ILE A 66 1.43 -5.90 -22.09
N GLY A 67 0.82 -6.59 -21.13
CA GLY A 67 1.30 -7.87 -20.60
C GLY A 67 2.41 -7.73 -19.56
N GLN A 68 3.04 -8.87 -19.30
CA GLN A 68 4.03 -9.05 -18.24
C GLN A 68 5.42 -8.55 -18.64
N ASN A 69 6.13 -7.95 -17.68
CA ASN A 69 7.56 -7.72 -17.75
C ASN A 69 8.19 -7.96 -16.36
N ALA A 70 8.43 -9.22 -16.04
CA ALA A 70 8.93 -9.65 -14.74
C ALA A 70 10.44 -9.40 -14.53
N ASN A 71 11.18 -9.14 -15.61
CA ASN A 71 12.65 -9.05 -15.57
C ASN A 71 13.18 -7.61 -15.57
N ALA A 72 12.30 -6.61 -15.74
CA ALA A 72 12.71 -5.22 -15.67
C ALA A 72 13.20 -4.85 -14.25
N PRO A 73 14.27 -4.04 -14.14
CA PRO A 73 14.75 -3.60 -12.83
C PRO A 73 13.80 -2.58 -12.19
N VAL A 74 13.73 -2.63 -10.86
CA VAL A 74 13.12 -1.57 -10.04
C VAL A 74 14.22 -0.59 -9.62
N ASP A 75 14.25 0.56 -10.27
CA ASP A 75 15.22 1.63 -10.06
C ASP A 75 14.67 2.75 -9.15
N TYR A 76 13.36 3.04 -9.27
CA TYR A 76 12.66 4.03 -8.45
C TYR A 76 11.17 3.69 -8.34
N TYR A 77 10.44 4.50 -7.56
CA TYR A 77 8.99 4.37 -7.37
C TYR A 77 8.29 5.66 -7.79
N MET A 78 7.11 5.54 -8.38
CA MET A 78 6.24 6.66 -8.72
C MET A 78 4.89 6.47 -8.02
N LEU A 79 4.58 7.36 -7.07
CA LEU A 79 3.25 7.44 -6.48
C LEU A 79 2.35 8.21 -7.44
N ALA A 80 1.29 7.54 -7.91
CA ALA A 80 0.25 8.12 -8.75
C ALA A 80 -0.97 8.46 -7.89
N LEU A 81 -1.30 9.75 -7.85
CA LEU A 81 -2.49 10.27 -7.17
C LEU A 81 -3.50 10.74 -8.20
N SER A 82 -4.76 10.39 -8.00
CA SER A 82 -5.86 10.77 -8.89
C SER A 82 -6.79 11.77 -8.21
N TRP A 83 -7.13 12.84 -8.91
CA TRP A 83 -8.19 13.76 -8.52
C TRP A 83 -9.55 13.13 -8.85
N SER A 84 -10.24 12.62 -7.83
CA SER A 84 -11.46 11.81 -8.01
C SER A 84 -12.59 12.52 -8.75
N PRO A 85 -12.89 13.81 -8.51
CA PRO A 85 -13.95 14.49 -9.27
C PRO A 85 -13.69 14.46 -10.78
N GLY A 86 -12.46 14.80 -11.20
CA GLY A 86 -12.10 14.76 -12.62
C GLY A 86 -12.07 13.33 -13.20
N PHE A 87 -11.67 12.34 -12.41
CA PHE A 87 -11.82 10.93 -12.81
C PHE A 87 -13.29 10.57 -13.03
N CYS A 88 -14.16 10.91 -12.07
CA CYS A 88 -15.57 10.57 -12.13
C CYS A 88 -16.29 11.27 -13.28
N ASP A 89 -15.99 12.54 -13.55
CA ASP A 89 -16.48 13.24 -14.74
C ASP A 89 -16.15 12.44 -16.01
N SER A 90 -14.90 11.96 -16.15
CA SER A 90 -14.52 11.12 -17.29
C SER A 90 -15.24 9.76 -17.36
N GLN A 91 -15.62 9.20 -16.21
CA GLN A 91 -16.41 7.95 -16.18
C GLN A 91 -17.85 8.21 -16.62
N TYR A 92 -18.47 9.30 -16.17
CA TYR A 92 -19.80 9.71 -16.59
C TYR A 92 -19.84 10.10 -18.07
N GLU A 93 -18.81 10.77 -18.60
CA GLU A 93 -18.68 11.03 -20.04
C GLU A 93 -18.65 9.73 -20.86
N LYS A 94 -18.02 8.67 -20.33
CA LYS A 94 -17.86 7.39 -21.03
C LYS A 94 -19.09 6.48 -20.92
N TYR A 95 -19.74 6.43 -19.75
CA TYR A 95 -20.76 5.42 -19.44
C TYR A 95 -22.15 6.02 -19.13
N GLY A 96 -22.27 7.35 -19.07
CA GLY A 96 -23.47 8.02 -18.56
C GLY A 96 -23.77 7.59 -17.12
N ASP A 97 -25.05 7.51 -16.77
CA ASP A 97 -25.50 7.09 -15.44
C ASP A 97 -25.27 5.59 -15.16
N GLN A 98 -24.83 4.82 -16.17
CA GLN A 98 -24.59 3.38 -16.06
C GLN A 98 -23.11 3.09 -15.73
N LEU A 99 -22.63 3.62 -14.61
CA LEU A 99 -21.26 3.39 -14.16
C LEU A 99 -20.98 1.89 -13.94
N PRO A 100 -19.81 1.37 -14.36
CA PRO A 100 -19.40 0.00 -14.05
C PRO A 100 -19.21 -0.16 -12.54
N SER A 101 -19.41 -1.38 -12.02
CA SER A 101 -19.27 -1.71 -10.58
C SER A 101 -17.94 -1.23 -9.99
N SER A 102 -16.85 -1.32 -10.76
CA SER A 102 -15.51 -0.88 -10.38
C SER A 102 -15.40 0.63 -10.12
N ALA A 103 -16.26 1.46 -10.73
CA ALA A 103 -16.26 2.92 -10.56
C ALA A 103 -17.36 3.41 -9.61
N GLN A 104 -18.40 2.60 -9.37
CA GLN A 104 -19.55 2.98 -8.54
C GLN A 104 -19.16 3.38 -7.10
N TYR A 105 -18.15 2.73 -6.52
CA TYR A 105 -17.71 3.06 -5.17
C TYR A 105 -17.11 4.47 -5.07
N GLN A 106 -16.31 4.86 -6.08
CA GLN A 106 -15.65 6.17 -6.12
C GLN A 106 -16.58 7.28 -6.62
N CYS A 107 -17.43 6.98 -7.61
CA CYS A 107 -18.15 7.99 -8.38
C CYS A 107 -19.67 8.02 -8.13
N GLY A 108 -20.20 7.06 -7.37
CA GLY A 108 -21.62 7.02 -7.02
C GLY A 108 -22.03 8.18 -6.10
N MET A 109 -23.32 8.52 -6.12
CA MET A 109 -23.90 9.75 -5.54
C MET A 109 -23.69 9.95 -4.02
N ASN A 110 -23.31 8.92 -3.28
CA ASN A 110 -23.23 8.95 -1.81
C ASN A 110 -21.82 9.22 -1.26
N ARG A 111 -20.81 9.43 -2.11
CA ARG A 111 -19.42 9.69 -1.67
C ARG A 111 -18.76 10.75 -2.54
N SER A 112 -18.05 11.68 -1.90
CA SER A 112 -17.22 12.67 -2.56
C SER A 112 -15.77 12.47 -2.15
N PHE A 113 -14.98 11.83 -3.01
CA PHE A 113 -13.53 11.73 -2.82
C PHE A 113 -12.85 12.97 -3.37
N GLY A 114 -11.74 13.37 -2.74
CA GLY A 114 -10.80 14.36 -3.29
C GLY A 114 -9.67 13.63 -4.03
N TRP A 115 -8.44 13.92 -3.62
CA TRP A 115 -7.29 13.11 -4.02
C TRP A 115 -7.35 11.72 -3.41
N VAL A 116 -7.05 10.71 -4.23
CA VAL A 116 -6.93 9.30 -3.85
C VAL A 116 -5.67 8.71 -4.44
N VAL A 117 -5.22 7.58 -3.93
CA VAL A 117 -4.13 6.81 -4.52
C VAL A 117 -4.68 6.03 -5.70
N HIS A 118 -4.09 6.26 -6.89
CA HIS A 118 -4.25 5.33 -8.01
C HIS A 118 -3.37 4.12 -7.73
N GLY A 119 -2.07 4.32 -7.53
CA GLY A 119 -1.15 3.27 -7.13
C GLY A 119 0.28 3.76 -6.88
N LEU A 120 1.14 2.86 -6.41
CA LEU A 120 2.58 3.08 -6.24
C LEU A 120 3.37 2.17 -7.18
N TRP A 121 3.90 2.74 -8.25
CA TRP A 121 4.44 1.94 -9.34
C TRP A 121 5.97 1.84 -9.24
N PRO A 122 6.55 0.64 -9.15
CA PRO A 122 7.97 0.43 -9.40
C PRO A 122 8.30 0.77 -10.86
N GLN A 123 9.42 1.46 -11.07
CA GLN A 123 9.79 2.01 -12.38
C GLN A 123 11.23 1.63 -12.77
N ASN A 124 11.44 1.41 -14.06
CA ASN A 124 12.74 1.24 -14.68
C ASN A 124 13.23 2.60 -15.20
N ALA A 125 14.41 3.05 -14.77
CA ALA A 125 14.96 4.36 -15.15
C ALA A 125 15.40 4.44 -16.63
N LYS A 126 15.50 3.29 -17.31
CA LYS A 126 15.84 3.20 -18.73
C LYS A 126 14.62 2.91 -19.61
N ALA A 127 13.42 2.90 -19.04
CA ALA A 127 12.20 2.67 -19.79
C ALA A 127 12.01 3.74 -20.88
N ARG A 128 11.59 3.30 -22.07
CA ARG A 128 11.23 4.18 -23.19
C ARG A 128 9.75 4.09 -23.52
N SER A 129 9.08 3.08 -22.98
CA SER A 129 7.66 2.80 -23.11
C SER A 129 7.10 2.23 -21.83
N VAL A 130 5.77 2.26 -21.71
CA VAL A 130 5.03 1.65 -20.58
C VAL A 130 5.33 0.16 -20.39
N ALA A 131 5.73 -0.55 -21.46
CA ALA A 131 6.06 -1.97 -21.43
C ALA A 131 7.44 -2.26 -20.82
N ASP A 132 8.34 -1.27 -20.77
CA ASP A 132 9.71 -1.44 -20.28
C ASP A 132 9.81 -1.39 -18.74
N HIS A 133 8.72 -1.01 -18.07
CA HIS A 133 8.63 -0.98 -16.61
C HIS A 133 8.35 -2.38 -16.03
N PRO A 134 8.71 -2.64 -14.75
CA PRO A 134 8.33 -3.86 -14.04
C PRO A 134 6.80 -3.99 -13.94
N ARG A 135 6.27 -5.12 -14.40
CA ARG A 135 4.82 -5.37 -14.45
C ARG A 135 4.50 -6.85 -14.28
N PHE A 136 3.48 -7.16 -13.49
CA PHE A 136 3.01 -8.52 -13.23
C PHE A 136 4.15 -9.47 -12.85
N CYS A 137 5.07 -9.05 -11.98
CA CYS A 137 6.33 -9.78 -11.75
C CYS A 137 6.14 -11.16 -11.11
N GLN A 138 4.97 -11.41 -10.49
CA GLN A 138 4.58 -12.72 -9.97
C GLN A 138 3.52 -13.42 -10.82
N GLY A 139 3.20 -12.87 -12.00
CA GLY A 139 2.17 -13.40 -12.91
C GLY A 139 0.76 -13.02 -12.48
N ASP A 140 -0.19 -13.87 -12.92
CA ASP A 140 -1.62 -13.80 -12.57
C ASP A 140 -1.79 -14.28 -11.12
N LEU A 141 -2.20 -13.38 -10.23
CA LEU A 141 -2.33 -13.67 -8.80
C LEU A 141 -3.81 -13.88 -8.43
N PRO A 142 -4.12 -14.76 -7.47
CA PRO A 142 -5.50 -14.90 -7.03
C PRO A 142 -6.00 -13.62 -6.36
N ALA A 143 -7.30 -13.36 -6.47
CA ALA A 143 -7.98 -12.31 -5.72
C ALA A 143 -7.60 -12.32 -4.23
N LEU A 144 -7.15 -11.17 -3.73
CA LEU A 144 -6.80 -10.99 -2.33
C LEU A 144 -8.03 -11.19 -1.43
N PRO A 145 -7.86 -11.67 -0.18
CA PRO A 145 -8.94 -11.71 0.79
C PRO A 145 -9.53 -10.30 1.00
N LYS A 146 -10.86 -10.19 1.12
CA LYS A 146 -11.54 -8.90 1.33
C LYS A 146 -11.00 -8.12 2.53
N SER A 147 -10.58 -8.83 3.58
CA SER A 147 -9.98 -8.25 4.79
C SER A 147 -8.67 -7.50 4.54
N VAL A 148 -7.97 -7.82 3.45
CA VAL A 148 -6.73 -7.14 3.03
C VAL A 148 -7.05 -5.85 2.28
N ILE A 149 -8.08 -5.86 1.43
CA ILE A 149 -8.47 -4.72 0.57
C ILE A 149 -9.30 -3.69 1.33
N GLU A 150 -10.28 -4.14 2.12
CA GLU A 150 -11.29 -3.29 2.75
C GLU A 150 -10.72 -2.07 3.52
N PRO A 151 -9.64 -2.21 4.32
CA PRO A 151 -9.07 -1.08 5.06
C PRO A 151 -8.56 0.08 4.18
N TYR A 152 -8.25 -0.20 2.91
CA TYR A 152 -7.62 0.75 2.00
C TYR A 152 -8.60 1.36 1.00
N LEU A 153 -9.89 1.00 1.04
CA LEU A 153 -10.90 1.55 0.11
C LEU A 153 -11.12 3.06 0.26
N THR A 154 -10.80 3.67 1.39
CA THR A 154 -10.84 5.13 1.51
C THR A 154 -9.62 5.83 0.92
N LEU A 155 -8.51 5.09 0.79
CA LEU A 155 -7.25 5.55 0.20
C LEU A 155 -7.28 5.41 -1.33
N SER A 156 -7.67 4.23 -1.82
CA SER A 156 -7.80 3.87 -3.23
C SER A 156 -9.19 3.26 -3.46
N PRO A 157 -10.16 4.03 -3.99
CA PRO A 157 -11.58 3.71 -3.91
C PRO A 157 -12.07 2.72 -4.98
N GLY A 158 -11.57 1.48 -4.92
CA GLY A 158 -12.12 0.37 -5.68
C GLY A 158 -11.41 -0.94 -5.37
N ALA A 159 -12.14 -2.02 -5.11
CA ALA A 159 -11.52 -3.32 -4.83
C ALA A 159 -10.75 -3.85 -6.05
N LYS A 160 -11.32 -3.69 -7.27
CA LYS A 160 -10.68 -4.08 -8.52
C LYS A 160 -9.43 -3.24 -8.81
N LEU A 161 -9.45 -1.97 -8.42
CA LEU A 161 -8.28 -1.08 -8.49
C LEU A 161 -7.18 -1.61 -7.55
N LEU A 162 -7.47 -1.81 -6.27
CA LEU A 162 -6.52 -2.32 -5.29
C LEU A 162 -5.92 -3.68 -5.69
N GLN A 163 -6.75 -4.63 -6.16
CA GLN A 163 -6.27 -5.92 -6.69
C GLN A 163 -5.33 -5.72 -7.88
N GLY A 164 -5.76 -4.95 -8.88
CA GLY A 164 -4.98 -4.71 -10.09
C GLY A 164 -3.65 -4.04 -9.82
N GLU A 165 -3.63 -3.05 -8.94
CA GLU A 165 -2.41 -2.31 -8.56
C GLU A 165 -1.43 -3.19 -7.80
N TRP A 166 -1.92 -4.01 -6.87
CA TRP A 166 -1.09 -4.99 -6.20
C TRP A 166 -0.47 -5.97 -7.21
N GLU A 167 -1.30 -6.61 -8.02
CA GLU A 167 -0.86 -7.69 -8.89
C GLU A 167 0.10 -7.19 -9.98
N LYS A 168 -0.26 -6.08 -10.61
CA LYS A 168 0.49 -5.50 -11.73
C LYS A 168 1.74 -4.76 -11.28
N HIS A 169 1.69 -4.04 -10.16
CA HIS A 169 2.76 -3.13 -9.75
C HIS A 169 3.37 -3.49 -8.39
N GLY A 170 2.56 -3.67 -7.36
CA GLY A 170 3.05 -3.95 -6.00
C GLY A 170 3.89 -5.23 -5.91
N SER A 171 3.47 -6.31 -6.57
CA SER A 171 4.12 -7.62 -6.56
C SER A 171 5.56 -7.61 -7.10
N CYS A 172 5.95 -6.56 -7.83
CA CYS A 172 7.29 -6.36 -8.36
C CYS A 172 8.31 -5.86 -7.34
N ALA A 173 7.89 -5.32 -6.20
CA ALA A 173 8.80 -4.67 -5.25
C ALA A 173 8.48 -4.92 -3.77
N PHE A 174 7.37 -5.57 -3.46
CA PHE A 174 6.92 -5.81 -2.10
C PHE A 174 6.66 -7.31 -1.88
N GLY A 175 6.88 -7.78 -0.65
CA GLY A 175 6.68 -9.19 -0.30
C GLY A 175 5.23 -9.56 -0.03
N SER A 176 4.33 -8.58 0.13
CA SER A 176 2.90 -8.78 0.40
C SER A 176 2.09 -7.54 0.02
N ALA A 177 0.78 -7.74 -0.23
CA ALA A 177 -0.16 -6.67 -0.53
C ALA A 177 -0.33 -5.68 0.64
N GLU A 178 -0.30 -6.18 1.88
CA GLU A 178 -0.40 -5.38 3.09
C GLU A 178 0.78 -4.40 3.20
N GLN A 179 2.00 -4.84 2.90
CA GLN A 179 3.18 -3.97 2.87
C GLN A 179 3.07 -2.91 1.78
N TYR A 180 2.55 -3.29 0.61
CA TYR A 180 2.33 -2.39 -0.52
C TYR A 180 1.33 -1.29 -0.17
N PHE A 181 0.12 -1.66 0.26
CA PHE A 181 -0.93 -0.70 0.61
C PHE A 181 -0.57 0.14 1.85
N ALA A 182 0.14 -0.43 2.83
CA ALA A 182 0.65 0.34 3.96
C ALA A 182 1.66 1.41 3.53
N LYS A 183 2.52 1.11 2.55
CA LYS A 183 3.45 2.10 2.00
C LYS A 183 2.73 3.19 1.22
N GLU A 184 1.72 2.84 0.42
CA GLU A 184 0.86 3.84 -0.23
C GLU A 184 0.21 4.78 0.79
N LEU A 185 -0.35 4.22 1.87
CA LEU A 185 -0.98 4.99 2.94
C LEU A 185 0.02 5.92 3.64
N GLU A 186 1.22 5.43 3.95
CA GLU A 186 2.30 6.20 4.56
C GLU A 186 2.66 7.42 3.70
N LEU A 187 2.92 7.19 2.40
CA LEU A 187 3.33 8.25 1.48
C LEU A 187 2.20 9.26 1.26
N PHE A 188 0.97 8.79 1.09
CA PHE A 188 -0.20 9.65 0.90
C PHE A 188 -0.48 10.51 2.15
N SER A 189 -0.44 9.91 3.34
CA SER A 189 -0.73 10.61 4.60
C SER A 189 0.33 11.63 4.99
N ALA A 190 1.55 11.50 4.46
CA ALA A 190 2.63 12.47 4.63
C ALA A 190 2.44 13.74 3.76
N LEU A 191 1.46 13.76 2.85
CA LEU A 191 1.20 14.87 1.94
C LEU A 191 0.05 15.74 2.44
N ARG A 192 0.27 17.05 2.35
CA ARG A 192 -0.82 18.02 2.27
C ARG A 192 -1.27 18.08 0.81
N LEU A 193 -2.57 18.01 0.56
CA LEU A 193 -3.16 18.01 -0.79
C LEU A 193 -4.25 19.09 -0.90
N PRO A 194 -4.39 19.76 -2.06
CA PRO A 194 -5.42 20.79 -2.23
C PRO A 194 -6.80 20.14 -2.27
N LYS A 195 -7.83 20.85 -1.78
CA LYS A 195 -9.22 20.37 -1.74
C LYS A 195 -10.03 20.79 -2.97
N GLU A 196 -9.37 21.36 -3.96
CA GLU A 196 -9.97 21.92 -5.17
C GLU A 196 -9.17 21.49 -6.40
N ASN A 197 -9.82 21.57 -7.56
CA ASN A 197 -9.16 21.32 -8.83
C ASN A 197 -8.28 22.52 -9.19
N LEU A 198 -6.98 22.28 -9.41
CA LEU A 198 -6.01 23.30 -9.78
C LEU A 198 -5.43 22.99 -11.16
N SER A 199 -5.10 24.03 -11.94
CA SER A 199 -4.32 23.81 -13.16
C SER A 199 -2.97 23.17 -12.81
N ARG A 200 -2.36 22.42 -13.74
CA ARG A 200 -1.06 21.74 -13.50
C ARG A 200 0.00 22.66 -12.88
N ARG A 201 0.11 23.89 -13.39
CA ARG A 201 1.09 24.88 -12.91
C ARG A 201 0.79 25.31 -11.47
N GLU A 202 -0.48 25.53 -11.14
CA GLU A 202 -0.92 25.91 -9.80
C GLU A 202 -0.80 24.75 -8.83
N LEU A 203 -1.18 23.55 -9.25
CA LEU A 203 -1.03 22.32 -8.49
C LEU A 203 0.43 22.13 -8.07
N PHE A 204 1.38 22.20 -9.00
CA PHE A 204 2.79 22.02 -8.69
C PHE A 204 3.32 23.09 -7.73
N ARG A 205 2.91 24.34 -7.91
CA ARG A 205 3.27 25.43 -6.99
C ARG A 205 2.70 25.17 -5.59
N TRP A 206 1.42 24.83 -5.51
CA TRP A 206 0.73 24.56 -4.27
C TRP A 206 1.38 23.38 -3.52
N MET A 207 1.66 22.29 -4.23
CA MET A 207 2.30 21.10 -3.66
C MET A 207 3.66 21.43 -3.06
N LYS A 208 4.51 22.16 -3.79
CA LYS A 208 5.84 22.57 -3.30
C LYS A 208 5.79 23.56 -2.14
N GLN A 209 4.78 24.42 -2.11
CA GLN A 209 4.58 25.38 -1.02
C GLN A 209 4.16 24.71 0.28
N HIS A 210 3.33 23.66 0.21
CA HIS A 210 2.75 23.02 1.39
C HIS A 210 3.44 21.72 1.81
N ASN A 211 4.35 21.20 0.98
CA ASN A 211 5.12 19.99 1.23
C ASN A 211 6.62 20.30 1.03
N PRO A 212 7.34 20.72 2.08
CA PRO A 212 8.74 21.14 1.97
C PRO A 212 9.67 20.08 1.36
N GLN A 213 9.37 18.80 1.57
CA GLN A 213 10.09 17.67 0.99
C GLN A 213 10.02 17.61 -0.55
N LEU A 214 9.04 18.27 -1.17
CA LEU A 214 8.86 18.33 -2.62
C LEU A 214 9.49 19.58 -3.26
N LYS A 215 10.00 20.53 -2.46
CA LYS A 215 10.36 21.89 -2.90
C LYS A 215 11.24 21.92 -4.16
N ASN A 216 12.25 21.06 -4.20
CA ASN A 216 13.24 21.02 -5.27
C ASN A 216 12.97 19.93 -6.32
N ALA A 217 11.96 19.10 -6.13
CA ALA A 217 11.68 17.97 -7.01
C ALA A 217 10.86 18.37 -8.23
N TYR A 218 11.12 17.74 -9.37
CA TYR A 218 10.23 17.74 -10.51
C TYR A 218 9.07 16.76 -10.26
N LEU A 219 7.84 17.28 -10.35
CA LEU A 219 6.61 16.50 -10.24
C LEU A 219 6.09 16.18 -11.65
N GLY A 220 5.50 15.00 -11.83
CA GLY A 220 4.79 14.64 -13.07
C GLY A 220 3.29 14.93 -12.96
N ALA A 221 2.60 15.07 -14.09
CA ALA A 221 1.13 15.10 -14.12
C ALA A 221 0.61 14.70 -15.50
N SER A 222 -0.50 13.97 -15.52
CA SER A 222 -1.23 13.62 -16.75
C SER A 222 -2.72 13.64 -16.46
N ARG A 223 -3.52 14.29 -17.32
CA ARG A 223 -4.97 14.44 -17.12
C ARG A 223 -5.31 14.90 -15.68
N ASN A 224 -6.02 14.08 -14.91
CA ASN A 224 -6.44 14.28 -13.53
C ASN A 224 -5.46 13.69 -12.50
N GLU A 225 -4.24 13.35 -12.90
CA GLU A 225 -3.25 12.68 -12.05
C GLU A 225 -2.03 13.55 -11.73
N LEU A 226 -1.50 13.35 -10.53
CA LEU A 226 -0.25 13.90 -10.01
C LEU A 226 0.72 12.75 -9.72
N PHE A 227 1.97 12.91 -10.14
CA PHE A 227 3.02 11.93 -9.91
C PHE A 227 4.13 12.51 -9.03
N ILE A 228 4.50 11.75 -7.99
CA ILE A 228 5.61 12.05 -7.09
C ILE A 228 6.55 10.85 -7.09
N CYS A 229 7.84 11.08 -7.30
CA CYS A 229 8.82 10.02 -7.47
C CYS A 229 9.75 9.91 -6.27
N TYR A 230 10.12 8.67 -5.94
CA TYR A 230 10.94 8.32 -4.79
C TYR A 230 12.05 7.35 -5.23
N ASN A 231 13.26 7.54 -4.69
CA ASN A 231 14.29 6.52 -4.83
C ASN A 231 14.00 5.29 -3.96
N LYS A 232 14.88 4.29 -4.01
CA LYS A 232 14.72 3.03 -3.25
C LYS A 232 14.83 3.19 -1.72
N GLN A 233 15.26 4.36 -1.26
CA GLN A 233 15.33 4.75 0.14
C GLN A 233 14.17 5.66 0.55
N TRP A 234 13.12 5.77 -0.28
CA TRP A 234 11.94 6.61 -0.06
C TRP A 234 12.23 8.11 0.04
N GLN A 235 13.36 8.56 -0.50
CA GLN A 235 13.66 9.99 -0.63
C GLN A 235 13.06 10.50 -1.93
N VAL A 236 12.46 11.68 -1.87
CA VAL A 236 11.88 12.35 -3.04
C VAL A 236 12.98 12.62 -4.08
N ILE A 237 12.70 12.26 -5.32
CA ILE A 237 13.55 12.52 -6.50
C ILE A 237 12.73 13.21 -7.59
N ASP A 238 13.41 13.72 -8.60
CA ASP A 238 12.77 14.16 -9.82
C ASP A 238 12.09 12.99 -10.52
N CYS A 239 10.83 13.18 -10.92
CA CYS A 239 10.21 12.25 -11.85
C CYS A 239 10.91 12.31 -13.20
N GLN A 240 11.20 11.14 -13.77
CA GLN A 240 11.80 11.02 -15.10
C GLN A 240 10.81 11.53 -16.15
N LYS A 241 11.34 12.16 -17.21
CA LYS A 241 10.57 12.74 -18.32
C LYS A 241 10.34 11.74 -19.44
#